data_AF-A0A7S0YYH1-F1
#
_entry.id   AF-A0A7S0YYH1-F1
#
_cell.length_a   1.000
_cell.length_b   1.000
_cell.length_c   1.000
_cell.angle_alpha   90.00
_cell.angle_beta   90.00
_cell.angle_gamma   90.00
#
_symmetry.space_group_name_H-M   'P 1'
#
loop_
_entity.id
_entity.type
_entity.pdbx_description
1 polymer ?
#
loop_
_entity_poly.entity_id
_entity_poly.type
_entity_poly.pdbx_seq_one_letter_code
_entity_poly.pdbx_strand_id
1 'polypeptide(L)'
;VEGVQASVLSVEGGRGGNVLMCCPGAGLREFAFENVVSETGGQTEVYEGSVRRLVVDFLNGSNGCVLAYGQTGSGKTHTMFGPDAATGAAVQDLHPEGGVVPRACREVLRALETRPARGTSVALRASYVEIYGDAVTDLLGEGASVGMWQGVAHRALFSGMCSVPVQGAADLEALLLRADAAKRRAATMMNERSSRAHSVLLLSLAQMRADTGAEVTSTLCFADLGGSEQVFKSEVAEMHTREAGFLQKETRMQEAVNINLGLLSLKVCIAALVEKQYVPYQNSRLTMMLSSALGGNCRTCVVVTGSSENRHAIETMQSLRFAEACSLVTNDSSRDNMAAVTRALRAIDEDIARVEAAIVAKETWETVRTVRADALHQEGEATAGQEVVVTSKLVGAEAEREHLELLLSRRRVLTGA
;
A
#
# COMPACT_ATOMS: atom_id res chain seq x y z
N VAL A 1 -49.26 -11.78 -0.77
CA VAL A 1 -48.13 -11.44 0.13
C VAL A 1 -47.59 -10.12 -0.37
N GLU A 2 -48.05 -9.00 0.20
CA GLU A 2 -47.45 -7.69 -0.06
C GLU A 2 -45.96 -7.78 0.24
N GLY A 3 -45.14 -7.33 -0.71
CA GLY A 3 -43.75 -7.71 -0.84
C GLY A 3 -42.91 -7.39 0.38
N VAL A 4 -42.25 -8.41 0.93
CA VAL A 4 -41.24 -8.26 1.98
C VAL A 4 -40.19 -7.24 1.51
N GLN A 5 -40.15 -6.07 2.16
CA GLN A 5 -39.16 -5.05 1.90
C GLN A 5 -37.83 -5.39 2.55
N ALA A 6 -36.73 -4.95 1.94
CA ALA A 6 -35.42 -5.11 2.54
C ALA A 6 -35.31 -4.27 3.82
N SER A 7 -34.73 -4.82 4.89
CA SER A 7 -34.47 -4.08 6.12
C SER A 7 -33.26 -4.66 6.85
N VAL A 8 -32.52 -3.79 7.56
CA VAL A 8 -31.52 -4.22 8.55
C VAL A 8 -32.26 -4.48 9.85
N LEU A 9 -32.11 -5.66 10.43
CA LEU A 9 -32.83 -6.09 11.63
C LEU A 9 -31.97 -5.98 12.89
N SER A 10 -30.70 -6.37 12.80
CA SER A 10 -29.73 -6.21 13.89
C SER A 10 -28.31 -6.11 13.33
N VAL A 11 -27.45 -5.43 14.09
CA VAL A 11 -26.01 -5.30 13.83
C VAL A 11 -25.29 -5.68 15.12
N GLU A 12 -24.65 -6.85 15.14
CA GLU A 12 -23.84 -7.28 16.28
C GLU A 12 -22.39 -6.88 16.00
N GLY A 13 -21.94 -5.84 16.70
CA GLY A 13 -20.59 -5.31 16.55
C GLY A 13 -19.50 -6.18 17.19
N GLY A 14 -18.26 -5.98 16.74
CA GLY A 14 -17.07 -6.65 17.23
C GLY A 14 -16.43 -7.61 16.23
N ARG A 15 -15.35 -8.25 16.67
CA ARG A 15 -14.64 -9.27 15.86
C ARG A 15 -15.50 -10.52 15.71
N GLY A 16 -15.66 -10.97 14.47
CA GLY A 16 -16.58 -12.06 14.13
C GLY A 16 -18.06 -11.68 14.25
N GLY A 17 -18.36 -10.37 14.27
CA GLY A 17 -19.73 -9.86 14.33
C GLY A 17 -20.53 -10.15 13.06
N ASN A 18 -21.84 -9.88 13.15
CA ASN A 18 -22.78 -10.16 12.07
C ASN A 18 -23.76 -9.00 11.82
N VAL A 19 -24.42 -9.05 10.67
CA VAL A 19 -25.54 -8.18 10.31
C VAL A 19 -26.70 -9.06 9.86
N LEU A 20 -27.81 -9.00 10.58
CA LEU A 20 -29.04 -9.70 10.22
C LEU A 20 -29.91 -8.79 9.34
N MET A 21 -30.30 -9.28 8.17
CA MET A 21 -31.17 -8.55 7.25
C MET A 21 -32.40 -9.37 6.87
N CYS A 22 -33.50 -8.66 6.61
CA CYS A 22 -34.59 -9.18 5.80
C CYS A 22 -34.27 -8.94 4.32
N CYS A 23 -34.11 -10.00 3.53
CA CYS A 23 -33.78 -9.94 2.11
C CYS A 23 -34.99 -10.31 1.24
N PRO A 24 -35.42 -9.43 0.31
CA PRO A 24 -36.48 -9.75 -0.63
C PRO A 24 -36.17 -11.03 -1.41
N GLY A 25 -37.11 -11.98 -1.43
CA GLY A 25 -36.98 -13.27 -2.12
C GLY A 25 -36.14 -14.33 -1.41
N ALA A 26 -35.36 -13.99 -0.39
CA ALA A 26 -34.53 -14.93 0.37
C ALA A 26 -34.95 -15.08 1.84
N GLY A 27 -35.75 -14.15 2.39
CA GLY A 27 -36.14 -14.16 3.79
C GLY A 27 -35.06 -13.59 4.70
N LEU A 28 -34.97 -14.09 5.93
CA LEU A 28 -33.93 -13.68 6.88
C LEU A 28 -32.57 -14.22 6.45
N ARG A 29 -31.57 -13.33 6.42
CA ARG A 29 -30.19 -13.68 6.10
C ARG A 29 -29.22 -12.99 7.03
N GLU A 30 -28.29 -13.76 7.54
CA GLU A 30 -27.17 -13.29 8.34
C GLU A 30 -25.93 -13.11 7.45
N PHE A 31 -25.23 -11.99 7.63
CA PHE A 31 -23.94 -11.71 7.01
C PHE A 31 -22.86 -11.61 8.09
N ALA A 32 -21.86 -12.49 8.06
CA ALA A 32 -20.79 -12.53 9.05
C ALA A 32 -19.47 -12.01 8.47
N PHE A 33 -18.74 -11.22 9.25
CA PHE A 33 -17.48 -10.59 8.82
C PHE A 33 -16.38 -10.68 9.88
N GLU A 34 -15.13 -10.45 9.50
CA GLU A 34 -14.00 -10.46 10.42
C GLU A 34 -14.16 -9.43 11.55
N ASN A 35 -14.74 -8.27 11.23
CA ASN A 35 -15.05 -7.22 12.19
C ASN A 35 -16.29 -6.45 11.71
N VAL A 36 -17.24 -6.20 12.61
CA VAL A 36 -18.42 -5.37 12.35
C VAL A 36 -18.38 -4.18 13.30
N VAL A 37 -18.50 -2.97 12.76
CA VAL A 37 -18.57 -1.74 13.56
C VAL A 37 -20.01 -1.25 13.52
N SER A 38 -20.64 -1.18 14.68
CA SER A 38 -22.03 -0.72 14.81
C SER A 38 -22.14 0.81 14.75
N GLU A 39 -23.36 1.35 14.77
CA GLU A 39 -23.61 2.79 14.75
C GLU A 39 -23.00 3.55 15.93
N THR A 40 -22.76 2.86 17.05
CA THR A 40 -22.09 3.44 18.22
C THR A 40 -20.57 3.31 18.15
N GLY A 41 -20.04 2.62 17.14
CA GLY A 41 -18.62 2.39 16.96
C GLY A 41 -17.88 3.62 16.45
N GLY A 42 -16.65 3.80 16.92
CA GLY A 42 -15.85 5.00 16.66
C GLY A 42 -14.73 4.82 15.65
N GLN A 43 -14.11 5.94 15.24
CA GLN A 43 -12.98 5.95 14.31
C GLN A 43 -11.77 5.13 14.83
N THR A 44 -11.54 5.13 16.14
CA THR A 44 -10.50 4.31 16.78
C THR A 44 -10.78 2.83 16.63
N GLU A 45 -12.02 2.39 16.79
CA GLU A 45 -12.41 0.98 16.67
C GLU A 45 -12.17 0.46 15.26
N VAL A 46 -12.53 1.25 14.23
CA VAL A 46 -12.25 0.90 12.84
C VAL A 46 -10.73 0.75 12.60
N TYR A 47 -9.94 1.71 13.09
CA TYR A 47 -8.51 1.71 12.88
C TYR A 47 -7.80 0.56 13.60
N GLU A 48 -8.01 0.41 14.90
CA GLU A 48 -7.39 -0.62 15.73
C GLU A 48 -7.89 -2.04 15.37
N GLY A 49 -9.17 -2.16 15.04
CA GLY A 49 -9.81 -3.43 14.69
C GLY A 49 -9.38 -3.97 13.34
N SER A 50 -9.27 -3.10 12.33
CA SER A 50 -9.20 -3.54 10.92
C SER A 50 -7.95 -3.07 10.17
N VAL A 51 -7.34 -1.93 10.52
CA VAL A 51 -6.30 -1.31 9.67
C VAL A 51 -4.90 -1.30 10.27
N ARG A 52 -4.77 -1.15 11.60
CA ARG A 52 -3.45 -0.97 12.24
C ARG A 52 -2.44 -2.07 11.89
N ARG A 53 -2.91 -3.32 11.75
CA ARG A 53 -2.03 -4.44 11.34
C ARG A 53 -1.41 -4.21 9.96
N LEU A 54 -2.15 -3.66 9.00
CA LEU A 54 -1.63 -3.32 7.67
C LEU A 54 -0.55 -2.25 7.74
N VAL A 55 -0.70 -1.27 8.64
CA VAL A 55 0.32 -0.22 8.85
C VAL A 55 1.61 -0.83 9.40
N VAL A 56 1.49 -1.75 10.35
CA VAL A 56 2.65 -2.49 10.88
C VAL A 56 3.31 -3.34 9.79
N ASP A 57 2.52 -4.03 8.98
CA ASP A 57 3.02 -4.85 7.86
C ASP A 57 3.75 -4.00 6.80
N PHE A 58 3.20 -2.82 6.49
CA PHE A 58 3.82 -1.81 5.63
C PHE A 58 5.17 -1.35 6.15
N LEU A 59 5.25 -0.97 7.44
CA LEU A 59 6.51 -0.62 8.09
C LEU A 59 7.52 -1.79 8.05
N ASN A 60 7.04 -3.02 7.99
CA ASN A 60 7.85 -4.24 7.89
C ASN A 60 8.12 -4.69 6.44
N GLY A 61 7.80 -3.88 5.42
CA GLY A 61 8.16 -4.18 4.04
C GLY A 61 7.10 -4.91 3.21
N SER A 62 5.88 -5.06 3.72
CA SER A 62 4.78 -5.68 2.98
C SER A 62 3.87 -4.62 2.35
N ASN A 63 3.32 -4.89 1.17
CA ASN A 63 2.33 -3.97 0.60
C ASN A 63 0.98 -4.10 1.33
N GLY A 64 0.33 -2.97 1.58
CA GLY A 64 -0.97 -2.88 2.23
C GLY A 64 -1.96 -2.05 1.39
N CYS A 65 -3.25 -2.41 1.45
CA CYS A 65 -4.31 -1.64 0.82
C CYS A 65 -5.55 -1.61 1.72
N VAL A 66 -6.17 -0.43 1.85
CA VAL A 66 -7.46 -0.23 2.49
C VAL A 66 -8.43 0.31 1.44
N LEU A 67 -9.57 -0.34 1.26
CA LEU A 67 -10.62 0.07 0.33
C LEU A 67 -11.88 0.45 1.11
N ALA A 68 -12.42 1.64 0.89
CA ALA A 68 -13.75 2.01 1.39
C ALA A 68 -14.78 1.85 0.28
N TYR A 69 -15.83 1.05 0.53
CA TYR A 69 -16.87 0.73 -0.43
C TYR A 69 -18.28 0.88 0.18
N GLY A 70 -19.24 1.38 -0.60
CA GLY A 70 -20.62 1.56 -0.17
C GLY A 70 -21.32 2.68 -0.93
N GLN A 71 -22.62 2.86 -0.72
CA GLN A 71 -23.38 3.91 -1.40
C GLN A 71 -22.90 5.33 -1.00
N THR A 72 -23.20 6.34 -1.80
CA THR A 72 -23.02 7.75 -1.42
C THR A 72 -23.74 8.04 -0.10
N GLY A 73 -23.06 8.79 0.77
CA GLY A 73 -23.57 9.13 2.11
C GLY A 73 -23.46 8.01 3.15
N SER A 74 -23.00 6.80 2.81
CA SER A 74 -22.89 5.69 3.79
C SER A 74 -21.73 5.81 4.76
N GLY A 75 -20.77 6.72 4.54
CA GLY A 75 -19.66 6.97 5.47
C GLY A 75 -18.26 6.65 4.95
N LYS A 76 -18.06 6.27 3.67
CA LYS A 76 -16.72 5.98 3.10
C LYS A 76 -15.64 7.03 3.41
N THR A 77 -15.87 8.28 3.02
CA THR A 77 -14.95 9.40 3.26
C THR A 77 -14.83 9.74 4.74
N HIS A 78 -15.92 9.61 5.52
CA HIS A 78 -15.89 9.77 6.98
C HIS A 78 -14.96 8.74 7.62
N THR A 79 -15.04 7.47 7.20
CA THR A 79 -14.16 6.41 7.70
C THR A 79 -12.71 6.64 7.28
N MET A 80 -12.46 7.04 6.02
CA MET A 80 -11.11 7.26 5.51
C MET A 80 -10.42 8.48 6.11
N PHE A 81 -11.09 9.63 6.17
CA PHE A 81 -10.47 10.90 6.54
C PHE A 81 -10.98 11.47 7.87
N GLY A 82 -12.25 11.24 8.21
CA GLY A 82 -12.87 11.71 9.45
C GLY A 82 -14.03 12.68 9.24
N PRO A 83 -14.70 13.08 10.33
CA PRO A 83 -15.88 13.95 10.31
C PRO A 83 -15.60 15.35 9.73
N ASP A 84 -14.39 15.89 9.93
CA ASP A 84 -14.02 17.22 9.41
C ASP A 84 -13.95 17.26 7.87
N ALA A 85 -13.63 16.13 7.24
CA ALA A 85 -13.62 16.03 5.77
C ALA A 85 -15.02 16.16 5.16
N ALA A 86 -16.08 15.82 5.91
CA ALA A 86 -17.47 15.92 5.45
C ALA A 86 -18.04 17.34 5.61
N THR A 87 -17.48 18.15 6.51
CA THR A 87 -17.91 19.55 6.75
C THR A 87 -17.12 20.57 5.92
N GLY A 88 -16.20 20.11 5.07
CA GLY A 88 -15.32 20.97 4.28
C GLY A 88 -14.23 21.65 5.12
N ALA A 89 -14.09 21.24 6.39
CA ALA A 89 -12.95 21.59 7.20
C ALA A 89 -11.77 20.74 6.71
N ALA A 90 -10.74 21.45 6.28
CA ALA A 90 -9.40 20.94 6.07
C ALA A 90 -9.04 19.83 7.09
N VAL A 91 -8.42 18.72 6.64
CA VAL A 91 -7.79 17.73 7.53
C VAL A 91 -6.67 18.45 8.31
N GLN A 92 -7.04 19.14 9.38
CA GLN A 92 -6.13 19.86 10.25
C GLN A 92 -5.63 18.89 11.33
N ASP A 93 -4.31 18.95 11.57
CA ASP A 93 -3.60 18.37 12.72
C ASP A 93 -3.46 16.83 12.79
N LEU A 94 -3.73 16.08 11.71
CA LEU A 94 -3.75 14.60 11.75
C LEU A 94 -4.44 14.10 13.04
N HIS A 95 -5.59 14.71 13.33
CA HIS A 95 -6.16 14.72 14.67
C HIS A 95 -6.35 13.29 15.22
N PRO A 96 -6.16 13.05 16.52
CA PRO A 96 -6.36 11.73 17.12
C PRO A 96 -7.75 11.13 16.92
N GLU A 97 -8.75 11.94 16.61
CA GLU A 97 -10.13 11.53 16.25
C GLU A 97 -10.37 11.40 14.74
N GLY A 98 -9.36 11.64 13.92
CA GLY A 98 -9.45 11.52 12.46
C GLY A 98 -9.75 10.10 11.99
N GLY A 99 -10.01 9.95 10.69
CA GLY A 99 -10.24 8.63 10.07
C GLY A 99 -9.00 7.76 9.95
N VAL A 100 -9.11 6.73 9.13
CA VAL A 100 -8.06 5.74 8.87
C VAL A 100 -6.76 6.40 8.38
N VAL A 101 -6.85 7.28 7.39
CA VAL A 101 -5.70 7.94 6.75
C VAL A 101 -4.89 8.77 7.75
N PRO A 102 -5.45 9.77 8.46
CA PRO A 102 -4.65 10.58 9.38
C PRO A 102 -4.04 9.75 10.52
N ARG A 103 -4.75 8.73 11.02
CA ARG A 103 -4.21 7.81 12.04
C ARG A 103 -3.03 6.99 11.53
N ALA A 104 -3.18 6.37 10.35
CA ALA A 104 -2.12 5.58 9.72
C ALA A 104 -0.88 6.43 9.43
N CYS A 105 -1.08 7.60 8.83
CA CYS A 105 -0.04 8.57 8.52
C CYS A 105 0.76 8.96 9.76
N ARG A 106 0.09 9.27 10.87
CA ARG A 106 0.74 9.60 12.14
C ARG A 106 1.54 8.43 12.72
N GLU A 107 0.99 7.21 12.69
CA GLU A 107 1.69 6.02 13.18
C GLU A 107 2.93 5.70 12.33
N VAL A 108 2.83 5.82 11.01
CA VAL A 108 3.96 5.68 10.09
C VAL A 108 5.05 6.69 10.43
N LEU A 109 4.73 7.99 10.49
CA LEU A 109 5.72 9.03 10.74
C LEU A 109 6.44 8.83 12.09
N ARG A 110 5.68 8.56 13.16
CA ARG A 110 6.25 8.24 14.48
C ARG A 110 7.17 7.02 14.45
N ALA A 111 6.81 5.98 13.71
CA ALA A 111 7.64 4.79 13.59
C ALA A 111 8.95 5.10 12.83
N LEU A 112 8.91 5.97 11.82
CA LEU A 112 10.06 6.34 11.01
C LEU A 112 11.07 7.22 11.76
N GLU A 113 10.64 8.05 12.71
CA GLU A 113 11.53 8.91 13.52
C GLU A 113 12.65 8.12 14.22
N THR A 114 12.35 6.89 14.65
CA THR A 114 13.30 6.06 15.41
C THR A 114 14.20 5.17 14.53
N ARG A 115 13.91 5.04 13.22
CA ARG A 115 14.64 4.12 12.34
C ARG A 115 16.07 4.57 12.01
N PRO A 116 16.35 5.86 11.74
CA PRO A 116 17.71 6.32 11.48
C PRO A 116 18.66 6.06 12.66
N ALA A 117 18.20 6.27 13.89
CA ALA A 117 18.96 5.99 15.11
C ALA A 117 19.30 4.49 15.28
N ARG A 118 18.56 3.61 14.60
CA ARG A 118 18.80 2.16 14.56
C ARG A 118 19.56 1.71 13.30
N GLY A 119 20.17 2.65 12.56
CA GLY A 119 20.96 2.34 11.37
C GLY A 119 20.13 1.95 10.16
N THR A 120 18.87 2.40 10.05
CA THR A 120 18.05 2.23 8.84
C THR A 120 17.71 3.58 8.24
N SER A 121 18.19 3.86 7.04
CA SER A 121 17.78 5.05 6.29
C SER A 121 16.39 4.81 5.68
N VAL A 122 15.59 5.86 5.63
CA VAL A 122 14.19 5.80 5.21
C VAL A 122 13.89 6.91 4.22
N ALA A 123 13.10 6.60 3.19
CA ALA A 123 12.56 7.57 2.25
C ALA A 123 11.06 7.31 2.09
N LEU A 124 10.25 8.24 2.62
CA LEU A 124 8.79 8.23 2.49
C LEU A 124 8.36 9.18 1.37
N ARG A 125 7.48 8.71 0.50
CA ARG A 125 6.87 9.50 -0.57
C ARG A 125 5.37 9.29 -0.59
N ALA A 126 4.62 10.31 -0.97
CA ALA A 126 3.16 10.26 -1.12
C ALA A 126 2.76 10.57 -2.56
N SER A 127 1.77 9.87 -3.09
CA SER A 127 1.08 10.18 -4.34
C SER A 127 -0.42 10.20 -4.09
N TYR A 128 -1.17 11.11 -4.69
CA TYR A 128 -2.61 11.16 -4.51
C TYR A 128 -3.28 11.46 -5.83
N VAL A 129 -4.13 10.54 -6.30
CA VAL A 129 -4.85 10.68 -7.56
C VAL A 129 -6.36 10.57 -7.39
N GLU A 130 -7.06 11.19 -8.31
CA GLU A 130 -8.49 11.00 -8.54
C GLU A 130 -8.69 10.24 -9.87
N ILE A 131 -9.62 9.29 -9.86
CA ILE A 131 -10.05 8.53 -11.04
C ILE A 131 -11.53 8.85 -11.27
N TYR A 132 -11.85 9.40 -12.44
CA TYR A 132 -13.22 9.65 -12.86
C TYR A 132 -13.43 9.14 -14.29
N GLY A 133 -14.22 8.08 -14.43
CA GLY A 133 -14.30 7.30 -15.67
C GLY A 133 -12.92 6.78 -16.08
N ASP A 134 -12.43 7.22 -17.24
CA ASP A 134 -11.10 6.88 -17.75
C ASP A 134 -10.02 7.92 -17.44
N ALA A 135 -10.38 9.06 -16.86
CA ALA A 135 -9.45 10.13 -16.53
C ALA A 135 -8.79 9.88 -15.18
N VAL A 136 -7.46 10.07 -15.11
CA VAL A 136 -6.66 10.05 -13.88
C VAL A 136 -6.03 11.41 -13.68
N THR A 137 -6.28 12.03 -12.53
CA THR A 137 -5.82 13.38 -12.20
C THR A 137 -4.91 13.35 -10.97
N ASP A 138 -3.74 13.97 -11.05
CA ASP A 138 -2.84 14.16 -9.92
C ASP A 138 -3.36 15.27 -9.00
N LEU A 139 -3.71 14.92 -7.77
CA LEU A 139 -4.22 15.87 -6.78
C LEU A 139 -3.09 16.66 -6.08
N LEU A 140 -1.84 16.21 -6.19
CA LEU A 140 -0.67 16.89 -5.60
C LEU A 140 0.04 17.82 -6.58
N GLY A 141 0.04 17.47 -7.87
CA GLY A 141 0.62 18.21 -9.00
C GLY A 141 -0.35 19.20 -9.68
N GLU A 142 -1.07 20.00 -8.90
CA GLU A 142 -2.00 21.05 -9.37
C GLU A 142 -3.19 20.59 -10.24
N GLY A 143 -3.46 19.28 -10.34
CA GLY A 143 -4.53 18.75 -11.18
C GLY A 143 -4.08 18.33 -12.58
N ALA A 144 -2.78 18.13 -12.80
CA ALA A 144 -2.26 17.61 -14.06
C ALA A 144 -2.82 16.20 -14.35
N SER A 145 -3.15 15.93 -15.63
CA SER A 145 -3.59 14.60 -16.06
C SER A 145 -2.41 13.63 -16.04
N VAL A 146 -2.54 12.52 -15.30
CA VAL A 146 -1.49 11.51 -15.18
C VAL A 146 -1.64 10.48 -16.29
N GLY A 147 -1.04 10.76 -17.44
CA GLY A 147 -0.88 9.80 -18.53
C GLY A 147 -2.20 9.36 -19.19
N MET A 148 -2.47 9.86 -20.40
CA MET A 148 -3.65 9.51 -21.20
C MET A 148 -3.74 8.03 -21.63
N TRP A 149 -2.64 7.27 -21.59
CA TRP A 149 -2.54 5.92 -22.19
C TRP A 149 -2.67 4.77 -21.18
N GLN A 150 -3.22 3.63 -21.63
CA GLN A 150 -3.38 2.42 -20.80
C GLN A 150 -2.05 2.00 -20.17
N GLY A 151 -2.04 1.78 -18.85
CA GLY A 151 -0.86 1.36 -18.09
C GLY A 151 0.12 2.48 -17.67
N VAL A 152 0.11 3.65 -18.32
CA VAL A 152 1.02 4.76 -17.96
C VAL A 152 0.65 5.35 -16.61
N ALA A 153 -0.63 5.50 -16.27
CA ALA A 153 -1.07 6.03 -14.97
C ALA A 153 -0.70 5.10 -13.80
N HIS A 154 -0.95 3.79 -13.94
CA HIS A 154 -0.51 2.78 -12.97
C HIS A 154 1.01 2.81 -12.82
N ARG A 155 1.74 2.76 -13.95
CA ARG A 155 3.20 2.84 -13.92
C ARG A 155 3.67 4.15 -13.30
N ALA A 156 3.08 5.30 -13.61
CA ALA A 156 3.46 6.61 -13.10
C ALA A 156 3.30 6.75 -11.59
N LEU A 157 2.21 6.21 -11.03
CA LEU A 157 1.96 6.19 -9.59
C LEU A 157 2.97 5.30 -8.87
N PHE A 158 3.14 4.06 -9.36
CA PHE A 158 4.01 3.09 -8.73
C PHE A 158 5.50 3.27 -9.07
N SER A 159 5.84 4.04 -10.12
CA SER A 159 7.20 4.44 -10.48
C SER A 159 7.59 5.81 -9.88
N GLY A 160 6.68 6.44 -9.12
CA GLY A 160 6.96 7.66 -8.38
C GLY A 160 7.02 8.96 -9.18
N MET A 161 6.52 8.98 -10.43
CA MET A 161 6.56 10.20 -11.28
C MET A 161 5.71 11.35 -10.73
N CYS A 162 4.62 11.03 -10.03
CA CYS A 162 3.76 12.00 -9.34
C CYS A 162 3.94 11.97 -7.81
N SER A 163 5.05 11.42 -7.32
CA SER A 163 5.28 11.24 -5.89
C SER A 163 6.06 12.40 -5.28
N VAL A 164 5.55 12.94 -4.18
CA VAL A 164 6.18 14.03 -3.41
C VAL A 164 6.86 13.44 -2.17
N PRO A 165 8.12 13.82 -1.86
CA PRO A 165 8.77 13.39 -0.62
C PRO A 165 8.05 13.93 0.62
N VAL A 166 8.02 13.14 1.69
CA VAL A 166 7.40 13.50 2.97
C VAL A 166 8.46 13.39 4.06
N GLN A 167 8.84 14.51 4.68
CA GLN A 167 9.84 14.55 5.75
C GLN A 167 9.21 14.56 7.14
N GLY A 168 7.98 15.05 7.27
CA GLY A 168 7.28 15.11 8.55
C GLY A 168 5.77 15.25 8.43
N ALA A 169 5.12 15.41 9.59
CA ALA A 169 3.67 15.54 9.69
C ALA A 169 3.14 16.76 8.93
N ALA A 170 3.81 17.91 9.05
CA ALA A 170 3.41 19.15 8.38
C ALA A 170 3.38 19.03 6.86
N ASP A 171 4.34 18.32 6.26
CA ASP A 171 4.36 18.09 4.80
C ASP A 171 3.13 17.30 4.36
N LEU A 172 2.81 16.24 5.11
CA LEU A 172 1.71 15.35 4.79
C LEU A 172 0.35 16.02 4.97
N GLU A 173 0.20 16.81 6.03
CA GLU A 173 -0.95 17.68 6.23
C GLU A 173 -1.11 18.65 5.06
N ALA A 174 -0.04 19.36 4.68
CA ALA A 174 -0.07 20.26 3.54
C ALA A 174 -0.46 19.56 2.22
N LEU A 175 0.00 18.31 2.00
CA LEU A 175 -0.37 17.51 0.83
C LEU A 175 -1.85 17.11 0.85
N LEU A 176 -2.37 16.68 2.00
CA LEU A 176 -3.79 16.33 2.15
C LEU A 176 -4.68 17.57 1.94
N LEU A 177 -4.28 18.73 2.48
CA LEU A 177 -4.98 20.00 2.28
C LEU A 177 -5.01 20.43 0.82
N ARG A 178 -3.87 20.31 0.13
CA ARG A 178 -3.76 20.62 -1.30
C ARG A 178 -4.66 19.72 -2.13
N ALA A 179 -4.64 18.41 -1.85
CA ALA A 179 -5.46 17.44 -2.56
C ALA A 179 -6.95 17.69 -2.34
N ASP A 180 -7.36 18.01 -1.11
CA ASP A 180 -8.74 18.35 -0.79
C ASP A 180 -9.21 19.61 -1.52
N ALA A 181 -8.36 20.66 -1.57
CA ALA A 181 -8.64 21.86 -2.36
C ALA A 181 -8.74 21.56 -3.87
N ALA A 182 -7.94 20.63 -4.39
CA ALA A 182 -8.03 20.19 -5.78
C ALA A 182 -9.35 19.45 -6.06
N LYS A 183 -9.77 18.54 -5.17
CA LYS A 183 -11.06 17.86 -5.25
C LYS A 183 -12.23 18.84 -5.20
N ARG A 184 -12.20 19.82 -4.29
CA ARG A 184 -13.26 20.84 -4.17
C ARG A 184 -13.40 21.65 -5.45
N ARG A 185 -12.29 22.07 -6.06
CA ARG A 185 -12.31 22.76 -7.37
C ARG A 185 -12.92 21.90 -8.48
N ALA A 186 -12.56 20.61 -8.52
CA ALA A 186 -13.12 19.67 -9.50
C ALA A 186 -14.63 19.45 -9.30
N ALA A 187 -15.10 19.38 -8.06
CA ALA A 187 -16.51 19.24 -7.73
C ALA A 187 -17.34 20.49 -8.08
N THR A 188 -16.79 21.70 -7.89
CA THR A 188 -17.50 22.93 -8.28
C THR A 188 -17.66 23.10 -9.79
N MET A 189 -16.79 22.48 -10.59
CA MET A 189 -16.90 22.50 -12.06
C MET A 189 -17.93 21.49 -12.59
N MET A 190 -18.21 20.42 -11.83
CA MET A 190 -19.16 19.36 -12.18
C MET A 190 -19.80 18.84 -10.90
N ASN A 191 -21.02 19.30 -10.59
CA ASN A 191 -21.74 19.03 -9.33
C ASN A 191 -21.88 17.54 -8.95
N GLU A 192 -21.72 16.62 -9.91
CA GLU A 192 -21.89 15.18 -9.74
C GLU A 192 -20.57 14.40 -9.57
N ARG A 193 -19.41 15.07 -9.66
CA ARG A 193 -18.11 14.40 -9.70
C ARG A 193 -17.67 13.85 -8.34
N SER A 194 -18.02 14.52 -7.24
CA SER A 194 -17.53 14.16 -5.89
C SER A 194 -18.09 12.84 -5.34
N SER A 195 -19.32 12.46 -5.71
CA SER A 195 -19.92 11.18 -5.32
C SER A 195 -19.47 10.02 -6.20
N ARG A 196 -18.92 10.30 -7.38
CA ARG A 196 -18.65 9.31 -8.43
C ARG A 196 -17.17 9.07 -8.70
N ALA A 197 -16.31 10.03 -8.36
CA ALA A 197 -14.87 9.86 -8.49
C ALA A 197 -14.31 8.95 -7.40
N HIS A 198 -13.30 8.16 -7.77
CA HIS A 198 -12.51 7.36 -6.84
C HIS A 198 -11.24 8.12 -6.49
N SER A 199 -10.84 8.09 -5.23
CA SER A 199 -9.63 8.75 -4.75
C SER A 199 -8.65 7.73 -4.21
N VAL A 200 -7.40 7.76 -4.66
CA VAL A 200 -6.36 6.80 -4.26
C VAL A 200 -5.14 7.54 -3.73
N LEU A 201 -4.91 7.46 -2.43
CA LEU A 201 -3.69 7.92 -1.76
C LEU A 201 -2.73 6.75 -1.63
N LEU A 202 -1.48 6.94 -2.06
CA LEU A 202 -0.43 5.95 -2.01
C LEU A 202 0.75 6.49 -1.20
N LEU A 203 1.13 5.79 -0.14
CA LEU A 203 2.38 6.00 0.57
C LEU A 203 3.39 4.94 0.12
N SER A 204 4.56 5.39 -0.31
CA SER A 204 5.68 4.53 -0.73
C SER A 204 6.84 4.73 0.22
N LEU A 205 7.29 3.63 0.83
CA LEU A 205 8.38 3.63 1.79
C LEU A 205 9.53 2.76 1.28
N ALA A 206 10.68 3.39 1.07
CA ALA A 206 11.95 2.70 0.84
C ALA A 206 12.77 2.74 2.12
N GLN A 207 13.35 1.59 2.48
CA GLN A 207 14.12 1.42 3.71
C GLN A 207 15.41 0.69 3.37
N MET A 208 16.54 1.28 3.75
CA MET A 208 17.84 0.68 3.53
C MET A 208 18.54 0.50 4.87
N ARG A 209 18.85 -0.76 5.21
CA ARG A 209 19.57 -1.04 6.44
C ARG A 209 21.07 -0.87 6.22
N ALA A 210 21.75 -0.13 7.11
CA ALA A 210 23.18 0.12 6.99
C ALA A 210 24.01 -1.17 7.16
N ASP A 211 23.61 -2.03 8.11
CA ASP A 211 24.29 -3.28 8.44
C ASP A 211 24.37 -4.24 7.25
N THR A 212 23.26 -4.43 6.55
CA THR A 212 23.13 -5.45 5.50
C THR A 212 23.13 -4.87 4.10
N GLY A 213 22.89 -3.56 3.96
CA GLY A 213 22.68 -2.92 2.66
C GLY A 213 21.37 -3.33 2.01
N ALA A 214 20.54 -4.13 2.70
CA ALA A 214 19.27 -4.61 2.17
C ALA A 214 18.29 -3.45 2.02
N GLU A 215 17.82 -3.26 0.79
CA GLU A 215 16.75 -2.33 0.46
C GLU A 215 15.42 -3.07 0.45
N VAL A 216 14.47 -2.55 1.21
CA VAL A 216 13.09 -3.04 1.29
C VAL A 216 12.17 -1.89 0.89
N THR A 217 11.35 -2.13 -0.13
CA THR A 217 10.33 -1.20 -0.57
C THR A 217 8.95 -1.74 -0.25
N SER A 218 8.04 -0.85 0.13
CA SER A 218 6.66 -1.20 0.47
C SER A 218 5.72 -0.07 0.09
N THR A 219 4.46 -0.42 -0.13
CA THR A 219 3.41 0.54 -0.49
C THR A 219 2.19 0.37 0.40
N LEU A 220 1.59 1.48 0.83
CA LEU A 220 0.33 1.50 1.56
C LEU A 220 -0.67 2.36 0.79
N CYS A 221 -1.72 1.71 0.29
CA CYS A 221 -2.74 2.30 -0.56
C CYS A 221 -4.04 2.53 0.24
N PHE A 222 -4.61 3.74 0.15
CA PHE A 222 -5.93 4.07 0.68
C PHE A 222 -6.83 4.49 -0.48
N ALA A 223 -7.83 3.67 -0.77
CA ALA A 223 -8.78 3.88 -1.85
C ALA A 223 -10.17 4.24 -1.29
N ASP A 224 -10.55 5.51 -1.41
CA ASP A 224 -11.91 6.00 -1.16
C ASP A 224 -12.69 5.94 -2.47
N LEU A 225 -13.55 4.94 -2.62
CA LEU A 225 -14.27 4.70 -3.88
C LEU A 225 -15.50 5.60 -3.99
N GLY A 226 -15.96 5.88 -5.21
CA GLY A 226 -17.27 6.49 -5.46
C GLY A 226 -18.44 5.63 -4.94
N GLY A 227 -19.64 6.20 -4.97
CA GLY A 227 -20.89 5.57 -4.57
C GLY A 227 -21.21 4.32 -5.38
N SER A 228 -21.60 3.24 -4.69
CA SER A 228 -21.96 1.96 -5.30
C SER A 228 -23.39 1.88 -5.86
N GLU A 229 -24.20 2.91 -5.63
CA GLU A 229 -25.61 2.94 -6.01
C GLU A 229 -25.82 2.86 -7.53
N GLN A 230 -26.91 2.19 -7.92
CA GLN A 230 -27.27 2.04 -9.32
C GLN A 230 -27.97 3.31 -9.83
N VAL A 231 -27.31 4.07 -10.70
CA VAL A 231 -27.85 5.28 -11.37
C VAL A 231 -29.15 5.00 -12.13
N PHE A 232 -29.41 3.74 -12.48
CA PHE A 232 -30.60 3.31 -13.20
C PHE A 232 -31.94 3.62 -12.51
N LYS A 233 -32.00 3.80 -11.19
CA LYS A 233 -33.26 4.07 -10.49
C LYS A 233 -33.61 5.56 -10.38
N SER A 234 -32.61 6.43 -10.27
CA SER A 234 -32.81 7.86 -10.05
C SER A 234 -33.19 8.60 -11.33
N GLU A 235 -32.53 8.30 -12.45
CA GLU A 235 -32.77 9.06 -13.70
C GLU A 235 -33.89 8.48 -14.56
N VAL A 236 -34.13 7.16 -14.54
CA VAL A 236 -35.19 6.54 -15.35
C VAL A 236 -36.59 6.95 -14.87
N ALA A 237 -36.76 7.17 -13.57
CA ALA A 237 -38.01 7.70 -13.01
C ALA A 237 -38.30 9.14 -13.46
N GLU A 238 -37.26 9.98 -13.65
CA GLU A 238 -37.37 11.33 -14.23
C GLU A 238 -37.42 11.32 -15.77
N MET A 239 -36.99 10.24 -16.41
CA MET A 239 -36.96 10.10 -17.88
C MET A 239 -38.36 9.90 -18.48
N HIS A 240 -39.33 9.41 -17.70
CA HIS A 240 -40.70 9.25 -18.15
C HIS A 240 -41.51 10.57 -18.16
N THR A 241 -40.97 11.65 -17.59
CA THR A 241 -41.68 12.94 -17.46
C THR A 241 -41.21 14.04 -18.40
N ARG A 242 -40.11 13.86 -19.16
CA ARG A 242 -39.62 14.88 -20.10
C ARG A 242 -39.33 14.30 -21.49
N GLU A 243 -39.98 14.83 -22.51
CA GLU A 243 -39.70 14.59 -23.93
C GLU A 243 -38.29 15.12 -24.30
N ALA A 244 -37.24 14.38 -23.95
CA ALA A 244 -35.89 14.64 -24.44
C ALA A 244 -35.61 13.72 -25.64
N GLY A 245 -35.11 14.31 -26.75
CA GLY A 245 -34.86 13.60 -28.00
C GLY A 245 -33.87 12.43 -27.89
N PHE A 246 -34.00 11.45 -28.80
CA PHE A 246 -33.24 10.19 -28.83
C PHE A 246 -31.72 10.35 -28.64
N LEU A 247 -31.10 11.39 -29.20
CA LEU A 247 -29.65 11.64 -29.10
C LEU A 247 -29.19 12.05 -27.69
N GLN A 248 -29.96 12.88 -26.97
CA GLN A 248 -29.64 13.25 -25.59
C GLN A 248 -29.81 12.07 -24.62
N LYS A 249 -30.69 11.12 -25.00
CA LYS A 249 -30.91 9.88 -24.26
C LYS A 249 -29.69 8.96 -24.34
N GLU A 250 -29.08 8.81 -25.51
CA GLU A 250 -27.84 8.03 -25.68
C GLU A 250 -26.64 8.64 -24.95
N THR A 251 -26.45 9.96 -25.02
CA THR A 251 -25.30 10.61 -24.36
C THR A 251 -25.38 10.51 -22.83
N ARG A 252 -26.56 10.71 -22.24
CA ARG A 252 -26.76 10.54 -20.79
C ARG A 252 -26.68 9.08 -20.35
N MET A 253 -27.13 8.16 -21.19
CA MET A 253 -27.02 6.73 -20.92
C MET A 253 -25.56 6.24 -20.98
N GLN A 254 -24.78 6.73 -21.95
CA GLN A 254 -23.34 6.50 -22.02
C GLN A 254 -22.60 7.12 -20.84
N GLU A 255 -23.01 8.31 -20.39
CA GLU A 255 -22.49 8.95 -19.19
C GLU A 255 -22.76 8.08 -17.96
N ALA A 256 -24.01 7.65 -17.72
CA ALA A 256 -24.40 6.78 -16.60
C ALA A 256 -23.68 5.42 -16.60
N VAL A 257 -23.42 4.85 -17.79
CA VAL A 257 -22.65 3.61 -17.95
C VAL A 257 -21.17 3.83 -17.66
N ASN A 258 -20.57 4.92 -18.15
CA ASN A 258 -19.16 5.26 -17.90
C ASN A 258 -18.90 5.63 -16.44
N ILE A 259 -19.89 6.21 -15.75
CA ILE A 259 -19.83 6.57 -14.33
C ILE A 259 -19.65 5.33 -13.46
N ASN A 260 -20.40 4.26 -13.72
CA ASN A 260 -20.36 3.03 -12.92
C ASN A 260 -19.37 1.98 -13.45
N LEU A 261 -18.66 2.26 -14.54
CA LEU A 261 -17.73 1.33 -15.17
C LEU A 261 -16.64 0.84 -14.21
N GLY A 262 -16.11 1.73 -13.37
CA GLY A 262 -15.09 1.38 -12.38
C GLY A 262 -15.57 0.34 -11.38
N LEU A 263 -16.70 0.58 -10.71
CA LEU A 263 -17.26 -0.34 -9.71
C LEU A 263 -17.86 -1.60 -10.32
N LEU A 264 -18.41 -1.53 -11.53
CA LEU A 264 -18.86 -2.71 -12.27
C LEU A 264 -17.68 -3.62 -12.61
N SER A 265 -16.61 -3.04 -13.16
CA SER A 265 -15.38 -3.77 -13.47
C SER A 265 -14.76 -4.38 -12.22
N LEU A 266 -14.82 -3.68 -11.08
CA LEU A 266 -14.36 -4.17 -9.79
C LEU A 266 -15.12 -5.44 -9.36
N LYS A 267 -16.46 -5.42 -9.46
CA LYS A 267 -17.30 -6.60 -9.16
C LYS A 267 -16.95 -7.79 -10.06
N VAL A 268 -16.76 -7.55 -11.36
CA VAL A 268 -16.34 -8.58 -12.32
C VAL A 268 -14.97 -9.15 -11.95
N CYS A 269 -14.02 -8.31 -11.57
CA CYS A 269 -12.70 -8.77 -11.15
C CYS A 269 -12.75 -9.64 -9.90
N ILE A 270 -13.55 -9.26 -8.90
CA ILE A 270 -13.73 -10.05 -7.67
C ILE A 270 -14.38 -11.40 -7.97
N ALA A 271 -15.44 -11.44 -8.79
CA ALA A 271 -16.06 -12.69 -9.19
C ALA A 271 -15.06 -13.61 -9.91
N ALA A 272 -14.30 -13.08 -10.87
CA ALA A 272 -13.27 -13.84 -11.58
C ALA A 272 -12.16 -14.35 -10.63
N LEU A 273 -11.78 -13.57 -9.62
CA LEU A 273 -10.80 -13.98 -8.60
C LEU A 273 -11.30 -15.13 -7.74
N VAL A 274 -12.57 -15.07 -7.30
CA VAL A 274 -13.21 -16.15 -6.53
C VAL A 274 -13.31 -17.44 -7.36
N GLU A 275 -13.67 -17.31 -8.64
CA GLU A 275 -13.76 -18.42 -9.58
C GLU A 275 -12.39 -18.90 -10.11
N LYS A 276 -11.30 -18.22 -9.73
CA LYS A 276 -9.92 -18.48 -10.21
C LYS A 276 -9.80 -18.48 -11.74
N GLN A 277 -10.52 -17.57 -12.39
CA GLN A 277 -10.50 -17.36 -13.83
C GLN A 277 -9.57 -16.20 -14.23
N TYR A 278 -9.48 -15.94 -15.53
CA TYR A 278 -8.80 -14.76 -16.04
C TYR A 278 -9.48 -13.48 -15.51
N VAL A 279 -8.70 -12.62 -14.86
CA VAL A 279 -9.19 -11.39 -14.24
C VAL A 279 -8.95 -10.19 -15.16
N PRO A 280 -10.01 -9.52 -15.66
CA PRO A 280 -9.88 -8.48 -16.66
C PRO A 280 -9.65 -7.09 -16.05
N TYR A 281 -8.52 -6.91 -15.34
CA TYR A 281 -8.21 -5.63 -14.66
C TYR A 281 -8.16 -4.43 -15.61
N GLN A 282 -7.86 -4.64 -16.90
CA GLN A 282 -7.80 -3.62 -17.94
C GLN A 282 -9.14 -2.96 -18.27
N ASN A 283 -10.26 -3.51 -17.82
CA ASN A 283 -11.60 -3.01 -18.14
C ASN A 283 -11.88 -1.64 -17.51
N SER A 284 -11.13 -1.23 -16.47
CA SER A 284 -11.21 0.13 -15.93
C SER A 284 -9.88 0.59 -15.34
N ARG A 285 -9.67 1.91 -15.28
CA ARG A 285 -8.50 2.49 -14.62
C ARG A 285 -8.45 2.16 -13.13
N LEU A 286 -9.61 2.10 -12.48
CA LEU A 286 -9.71 1.70 -11.08
C LEU A 286 -9.18 0.28 -10.85
N THR A 287 -9.67 -0.70 -11.62
CA THR A 287 -9.24 -2.10 -11.48
C THR A 287 -7.78 -2.30 -11.84
N MET A 288 -7.25 -1.55 -12.82
CA MET A 288 -5.82 -1.55 -13.09
C MET A 288 -5.02 -1.04 -11.89
N MET A 289 -5.44 0.05 -11.25
CA MET A 289 -4.78 0.60 -10.06
C MET A 289 -4.83 -0.34 -8.86
N LEU A 290 -5.92 -1.08 -8.71
CA LEU A 290 -6.13 -2.03 -7.61
C LEU A 290 -5.67 -3.46 -7.91
N SER A 291 -5.03 -3.69 -9.07
CA SER A 291 -4.64 -5.04 -9.49
C SER A 291 -3.64 -5.72 -8.54
N SER A 292 -2.76 -4.96 -7.90
CA SER A 292 -1.87 -5.47 -6.86
C SER A 292 -2.60 -5.78 -5.55
N ALA A 293 -3.65 -5.00 -5.23
CA ALA A 293 -4.46 -5.14 -4.02
C ALA A 293 -5.44 -6.31 -4.08
N LEU A 294 -5.88 -6.72 -5.26
CA LEU A 294 -6.91 -7.75 -5.44
C LEU A 294 -6.30 -8.94 -6.16
N GLY A 295 -6.01 -10.04 -5.45
CA GLY A 295 -5.37 -11.24 -5.99
C GLY A 295 -3.86 -11.14 -6.21
N GLY A 296 -3.25 -9.98 -5.91
CA GLY A 296 -1.83 -9.72 -6.08
C GLY A 296 -1.02 -9.83 -4.78
N ASN A 297 0.18 -9.26 -4.80
CA ASN A 297 1.10 -9.18 -3.67
C ASN A 297 0.78 -7.96 -2.79
N CYS A 298 -0.28 -8.07 -2.01
CA CYS A 298 -0.73 -7.03 -1.09
C CYS A 298 -1.61 -7.63 0.00
N ARG A 299 -1.52 -7.13 1.23
CA ARG A 299 -2.53 -7.39 2.26
C ARG A 299 -3.61 -6.34 2.15
N THR A 300 -4.85 -6.79 2.01
CA THR A 300 -5.96 -5.90 1.65
C THR A 300 -7.07 -5.99 2.67
N CYS A 301 -7.49 -4.83 3.17
CA CYS A 301 -8.68 -4.66 4.01
C CYS A 301 -9.75 -3.94 3.20
N VAL A 302 -10.96 -4.51 3.14
CA VAL A 302 -12.12 -3.87 2.53
C VAL A 302 -13.05 -3.44 3.65
N VAL A 303 -13.22 -2.14 3.80
CA VAL A 303 -14.17 -1.51 4.73
C VAL A 303 -15.45 -1.19 3.97
N VAL A 304 -16.51 -1.93 4.27
CA VAL A 304 -17.81 -1.73 3.65
C VAL A 304 -18.70 -0.90 4.57
N THR A 305 -19.18 0.23 4.06
CA THR A 305 -20.08 1.15 4.78
C THR A 305 -21.49 1.01 4.26
N GLY A 306 -22.48 0.99 5.16
CA GLY A 306 -23.90 0.83 4.84
C GLY A 306 -24.78 1.66 5.77
N SER A 307 -25.99 1.96 5.32
CA SER A 307 -27.01 2.64 6.14
C SER A 307 -27.98 1.62 6.75
N SER A 308 -28.38 1.84 7.99
CA SER A 308 -29.41 1.05 8.67
C SER A 308 -30.84 1.47 8.31
N GLU A 309 -30.99 2.59 7.60
CA GLU A 309 -32.31 3.10 7.24
C GLU A 309 -32.97 2.21 6.17
N ASN A 310 -34.25 1.89 6.37
CA ASN A 310 -35.01 1.00 5.47
C ASN A 310 -35.01 1.47 4.00
N ARG A 311 -35.00 2.79 3.76
CA ARG A 311 -34.92 3.35 2.38
C ARG A 311 -33.63 2.97 1.64
N HIS A 312 -32.57 2.64 2.37
CA HIS A 312 -31.25 2.28 1.84
C HIS A 312 -30.94 0.78 1.97
N ALA A 313 -31.83 -0.01 2.57
CA ALA A 313 -31.58 -1.41 2.87
C ALA A 313 -31.23 -2.27 1.64
N ILE A 314 -31.76 -1.94 0.45
CA ILE A 314 -31.38 -2.65 -0.80
C ILE A 314 -29.90 -2.42 -1.14
N GLU A 315 -29.41 -1.19 -0.99
CA GLU A 315 -28.02 -0.82 -1.28
C GLU A 315 -27.07 -1.34 -0.18
N THR A 316 -27.49 -1.31 1.08
CA THR A 316 -26.76 -1.98 2.18
C THR A 316 -26.65 -3.48 1.91
N MET A 317 -27.73 -4.16 1.54
CA MET A 317 -27.70 -5.58 1.17
C MET A 317 -26.73 -5.86 0.01
N GLN A 318 -26.70 -5.02 -1.03
CA GLN A 318 -25.76 -5.18 -2.15
C GLN A 318 -24.31 -4.98 -1.70
N SER A 319 -24.06 -4.02 -0.81
CA SER A 319 -22.75 -3.77 -0.22
C SER A 319 -22.27 -4.95 0.64
N LEU A 320 -23.15 -5.56 1.45
CA LEU A 320 -22.80 -6.73 2.26
C LEU A 320 -22.51 -7.97 1.38
N ARG A 321 -23.27 -8.19 0.31
CA ARG A 321 -22.97 -9.26 -0.66
C ARG A 321 -21.62 -9.06 -1.34
N PHE A 322 -21.27 -7.79 -1.65
CA PHE A 322 -19.95 -7.46 -2.17
C PHE A 322 -18.85 -7.77 -1.14
N ALA A 323 -19.07 -7.45 0.14
CA ALA A 323 -18.14 -7.77 1.21
C ALA A 323 -17.88 -9.28 1.34
N GLU A 324 -18.94 -10.10 1.28
CA GLU A 324 -18.81 -11.58 1.26
C GLU A 324 -18.02 -12.06 0.05
N ALA A 325 -18.24 -11.49 -1.14
CA ALA A 325 -17.48 -11.87 -2.31
C ALA A 325 -15.99 -11.51 -2.16
N CYS A 326 -15.69 -10.35 -1.58
CA CYS A 326 -14.31 -9.93 -1.29
C CYS A 326 -13.62 -10.86 -0.28
N SER A 327 -14.32 -11.36 0.75
CA SER A 327 -13.72 -12.22 1.77
C SER A 327 -13.29 -13.59 1.25
N LEU A 328 -13.81 -14.01 0.09
CA LEU A 328 -13.43 -15.23 -0.60
C LEU A 328 -12.18 -15.07 -1.48
N VAL A 329 -11.70 -13.84 -1.69
CA VAL A 329 -10.50 -13.57 -2.51
C VAL A 329 -9.23 -13.84 -1.69
N THR A 330 -8.30 -14.59 -2.27
CA THR A 330 -7.00 -14.89 -1.66
C THR A 330 -5.87 -14.12 -2.33
N ASN A 331 -5.05 -13.42 -1.54
CA ASN A 331 -3.87 -12.67 -2.01
C ASN A 331 -2.56 -13.42 -1.70
N ASP A 332 -1.54 -13.25 -2.55
CA ASP A 332 -0.21 -13.87 -2.43
C ASP A 332 0.79 -12.90 -1.79
N SER A 333 0.58 -12.59 -0.50
CA SER A 333 1.32 -11.55 0.23
C SER A 333 2.62 -12.01 0.92
N SER A 334 3.06 -13.25 0.71
CA SER A 334 4.15 -13.87 1.50
C SER A 334 5.56 -13.70 0.93
N ARG A 335 5.77 -12.89 -0.13
CA ARG A 335 6.99 -12.99 -0.96
C ARG A 335 8.05 -11.91 -0.74
N ASP A 336 7.72 -10.71 -0.25
CA ASP A 336 8.65 -9.56 -0.37
C ASP A 336 9.82 -9.54 0.62
N ASN A 337 9.62 -9.84 1.91
CA ASN A 337 10.74 -9.82 2.86
C ASN A 337 11.78 -10.89 2.55
N MET A 338 11.34 -12.09 2.18
CA MET A 338 12.24 -13.15 1.75
C MET A 338 12.93 -12.79 0.43
N ALA A 339 12.23 -12.17 -0.52
CA ALA A 339 12.81 -11.74 -1.78
C ALA A 339 13.84 -10.60 -1.60
N ALA A 340 13.60 -9.65 -0.70
CA ALA A 340 14.55 -8.58 -0.40
C ALA A 340 15.83 -9.11 0.27
N VAL A 341 15.68 -10.00 1.26
CA VAL A 341 16.83 -10.69 1.88
C VAL A 341 17.58 -11.53 0.85
N THR A 342 16.88 -12.28 0.00
CA THR A 342 17.51 -13.08 -1.07
C THR A 342 18.26 -12.21 -2.07
N ARG A 343 17.71 -11.04 -2.46
CA ARG A 343 18.39 -10.09 -3.34
C ARG A 343 19.64 -9.48 -2.68
N ALA A 344 19.55 -9.09 -1.41
CA ALA A 344 20.68 -8.58 -0.65
C ALA A 344 21.79 -9.63 -0.51
N LEU A 345 21.43 -10.88 -0.25
CA LEU A 345 22.38 -12.00 -0.21
C LEU A 345 23.09 -12.20 -1.55
N ARG A 346 22.34 -12.21 -2.67
CA ARG A 346 22.93 -12.32 -4.01
C ARG A 346 23.89 -11.18 -4.33
N ALA A 347 23.53 -9.94 -4.01
CA ALA A 347 24.41 -8.79 -4.23
C ALA A 347 25.70 -8.89 -3.39
N ILE A 348 25.59 -9.33 -2.13
CA ILE A 348 26.78 -9.57 -1.29
C ILE A 348 27.62 -10.72 -1.83
N ASP A 349 27.02 -11.81 -2.29
CA ASP A 349 27.74 -12.94 -2.89
C ASP A 349 28.48 -12.50 -4.19
N GLU A 350 27.87 -11.65 -5.01
CA GLU A 350 28.51 -11.05 -6.20
C GLU A 350 29.67 -10.12 -5.82
N ASP A 351 29.50 -9.30 -4.78
CA ASP A 351 30.56 -8.43 -4.27
C ASP A 351 31.73 -9.22 -3.66
N ILE A 352 31.44 -10.30 -2.93
CA ILE A 352 32.45 -11.23 -2.40
C ILE A 352 33.25 -11.82 -3.55
N ALA A 353 32.60 -12.36 -4.58
CA ALA A 353 33.28 -12.95 -5.73
C ALA A 353 34.19 -11.94 -6.45
N ARG A 354 33.75 -10.68 -6.56
CA ARG A 354 34.55 -9.58 -7.14
C ARG A 354 35.78 -9.26 -6.29
N VAL A 355 35.62 -9.16 -4.97
CA VAL A 355 36.72 -8.86 -4.05
C VAL A 355 37.72 -10.02 -3.98
N GLU A 356 37.25 -11.26 -3.94
CA GLU A 356 38.12 -12.44 -3.99
C GLU A 356 38.96 -12.48 -5.28
N ALA A 357 38.36 -12.18 -6.44
CA ALA A 357 39.10 -12.07 -7.69
C ALA A 357 40.16 -10.95 -7.65
N ALA A 358 39.86 -9.81 -7.01
CA ALA A 358 40.81 -8.71 -6.83
C ALA A 358 41.96 -9.07 -5.88
N ILE A 359 41.69 -9.83 -4.81
CA ILE A 359 42.70 -10.37 -3.90
C ILE A 359 43.68 -11.24 -4.69
N VAL A 360 43.17 -12.22 -5.44
CA VAL A 360 44.02 -13.12 -6.25
C VAL A 360 44.86 -12.36 -7.27
N ALA A 361 44.32 -11.29 -7.87
CA ALA A 361 45.04 -10.48 -8.84
C ALA A 361 46.16 -9.60 -8.24
N LYS A 362 46.02 -9.18 -6.97
CA LYS A 362 46.96 -8.28 -6.28
C LYS A 362 47.92 -9.01 -5.34
N GLU A 363 47.62 -10.26 -5.00
CA GLU A 363 48.44 -11.07 -4.11
C GLU A 363 49.78 -11.42 -4.74
N THR A 364 50.84 -11.11 -4.00
CA THR A 364 52.21 -11.47 -4.36
C THR A 364 52.89 -12.13 -3.18
N TRP A 365 53.76 -13.09 -3.48
CA TRP A 365 54.58 -13.76 -2.49
C TRP A 365 55.84 -12.95 -2.27
N GLU A 366 56.00 -12.41 -1.07
CA GLU A 366 57.24 -11.77 -0.65
C GLU A 366 58.01 -12.70 0.29
N THR A 367 59.32 -12.79 0.05
CA THR A 367 60.21 -13.62 0.84
C THR A 367 60.79 -12.76 1.95
N VAL A 368 60.33 -12.99 3.18
CA VAL A 368 60.80 -12.28 4.37
C VAL A 368 61.95 -13.07 4.98
N ARG A 369 63.07 -12.38 5.20
CA ARG A 369 64.23 -12.93 5.92
C ARG A 369 64.22 -12.41 7.35
N THR A 370 63.94 -13.29 8.31
CA THR A 370 63.98 -12.94 9.72
C THR A 370 65.26 -13.51 10.32
N VAL A 371 66.15 -12.63 10.77
CA VAL A 371 67.38 -13.04 11.45
C VAL A 371 67.08 -13.24 12.92
N ARG A 372 67.20 -14.48 13.40
CA ARG A 372 67.20 -14.78 14.84
C ARG A 372 68.66 -14.85 15.30
N ALA A 373 68.97 -14.09 16.34
CA ALA A 373 70.27 -14.12 16.97
C ALA A 373 70.14 -14.95 18.24
N ASP A 374 70.66 -16.17 18.21
CA ASP A 374 70.76 -17.00 19.41
C ASP A 374 72.06 -16.67 20.13
N ALA A 375 71.95 -16.11 21.34
CA ALA A 375 73.09 -15.88 22.20
C ALA A 375 73.50 -17.21 22.86
N LEU A 376 74.30 -18.02 22.17
CA LEU A 376 74.93 -19.18 22.77
C LEU A 376 76.08 -18.70 23.67
N HIS A 377 75.86 -18.73 24.98
CA HIS A 377 76.92 -18.58 25.97
C HIS A 377 77.65 -19.93 26.11
N GLN A 378 78.79 -20.08 25.44
CA GLN A 378 79.80 -21.07 25.80
C GLN A 378 81.07 -20.35 26.24
N GLU A 379 81.55 -20.69 27.44
CA GLU A 379 82.78 -20.17 28.03
C GLU A 379 83.97 -20.50 27.13
N GLY A 380 84.47 -19.52 26.38
CA GLY A 380 85.76 -19.62 25.69
C GLY A 380 85.88 -18.81 24.40
N GLU A 381 84.85 -18.82 23.53
CA GLU A 381 84.86 -18.09 22.26
C GLU A 381 83.42 -17.80 21.83
N ALA A 382 83.02 -16.51 21.85
CA ALA A 382 81.67 -16.10 21.46
C ALA A 382 81.49 -16.20 19.93
N THR A 383 80.99 -17.33 19.44
CA THR A 383 80.48 -17.44 18.07
C THR A 383 79.00 -17.07 18.07
N ALA A 384 78.69 -15.84 17.65
CA ALA A 384 77.32 -15.41 17.41
C ALA A 384 76.78 -16.12 16.15
N GLY A 385 76.05 -17.22 16.33
CA GLY A 385 75.31 -17.87 15.25
C GLY A 385 74.10 -17.02 14.88
N GLN A 386 74.09 -16.47 13.66
CA GLN A 386 72.89 -15.85 13.09
C GLN A 386 72.13 -16.91 12.30
N GLU A 387 70.93 -17.26 12.76
CA GLU A 387 70.02 -18.13 12.01
C GLU A 387 69.12 -17.24 11.15
N VAL A 388 69.27 -17.32 9.82
CA VAL A 388 68.39 -16.62 8.88
C VAL A 388 67.22 -17.54 8.54
N VAL A 389 66.07 -17.30 9.16
CA VAL A 389 64.83 -18.02 8.83
C VAL A 389 64.17 -17.30 7.67
N VAL A 390 63.98 -18.00 6.56
CA VAL A 390 63.31 -17.50 5.37
C VAL A 390 61.84 -17.95 5.41
N THR A 391 60.91 -17.01 5.50
CA THR A 391 59.47 -17.28 5.45
C THR A 391 58.83 -16.56 4.28
N SER A 392 57.90 -17.21 3.60
CA SER A 392 57.11 -16.60 2.54
C SER A 392 55.83 -16.02 3.13
N LYS A 393 55.59 -14.73 2.92
CA LYS A 393 54.36 -14.02 3.35
C LYS A 393 53.62 -13.51 2.12
N LEU A 394 52.31 -13.68 2.13
CA LEU A 394 51.41 -13.07 1.15
C LEU A 394 51.18 -11.60 1.51
N VAL A 395 51.42 -10.70 0.54
CA VAL A 395 51.31 -9.24 0.67
C VAL A 395 50.68 -8.63 -0.58
N GLY A 396 50.11 -7.42 -0.45
CA GLY A 396 49.57 -6.62 -1.57
C GLY A 396 48.05 -6.43 -1.62
N ALA A 397 47.27 -7.25 -0.89
CA ALA A 397 45.80 -7.23 -0.90
C ALA A 397 45.17 -7.02 0.49
N GLU A 398 45.87 -6.30 1.38
CA GLU A 398 45.45 -6.12 2.78
C GLU A 398 44.12 -5.36 2.89
N ALA A 399 43.93 -4.29 2.12
CA ALA A 399 42.69 -3.52 2.08
C ALA A 399 41.51 -4.33 1.53
N GLU A 400 41.74 -5.17 0.51
CA GLU A 400 40.71 -6.04 -0.05
C GLU A 400 40.31 -7.16 0.92
N ARG A 401 41.24 -7.67 1.72
CA ARG A 401 40.94 -8.66 2.78
C ARG A 401 40.10 -8.07 3.90
N GLU A 402 40.40 -6.84 4.35
CA GLU A 402 39.53 -6.11 5.29
C GLU A 402 38.12 -5.89 4.71
N HIS A 403 38.04 -5.55 3.42
CA HIS A 403 36.75 -5.44 2.73
C HIS A 403 36.00 -6.78 2.67
N LEU A 404 36.69 -7.88 2.37
CA LEU A 404 36.11 -9.22 2.32
C LEU A 404 35.56 -9.63 3.70
N GLU A 405 36.29 -9.38 4.79
CA GLU A 405 35.81 -9.62 6.15
C GLU A 405 34.54 -8.83 6.47
N LEU A 406 34.49 -7.56 6.06
CA LEU A 406 33.29 -6.75 6.18
C LEU A 406 32.11 -7.41 5.43
N LEU A 407 32.27 -7.79 4.17
CA LEU A 407 31.20 -8.43 3.38
C LEU A 407 30.72 -9.76 4.00
N LEU A 408 31.66 -10.59 4.47
CA LEU A 408 31.35 -11.85 5.16
C LEU A 408 30.58 -11.62 6.48
N SER A 409 30.88 -10.54 7.20
CA SER A 409 30.13 -10.16 8.40
C SER A 409 28.70 -9.74 8.06
N ARG A 410 28.50 -8.95 6.99
CA ARG A 410 27.16 -8.53 6.52
C ARG A 410 26.32 -9.72 6.07
N ARG A 411 26.95 -10.69 5.38
CA ARG A 411 26.32 -11.96 4.97
C ARG A 411 25.86 -12.81 6.16
N ARG A 412 26.67 -12.89 7.22
CA ARG A 412 26.30 -13.59 8.48
C ARG A 412 25.08 -12.98 9.15
N VAL A 413 25.02 -11.64 9.22
CA VAL A 413 23.85 -10.92 9.77
C VAL A 413 22.56 -11.26 9.01
N LEU A 414 22.61 -11.40 7.68
CA LEU A 414 21.44 -11.76 6.86
C LEU A 414 21.05 -13.24 6.96
N THR A 415 22.02 -14.14 7.16
CA THR A 415 21.78 -15.60 7.25
C THR A 415 21.47 -16.07 8.67
N GLY A 416 21.70 -15.24 9.68
CA GLY A 416 21.51 -15.57 11.10
C GLY A 416 22.55 -16.56 11.63
N ALA A 417 23.71 -16.67 10.98
CA ALA A 417 24.77 -17.64 11.25
C ALA A 417 25.99 -17.05 11.97
#